data_AF-A0A378XH32-F1
#
_entry.id   AF-A0A378XH32-F1
#
_cell.length_a   1.000
_cell.length_b   1.000
_cell.length_c   1.000
_cell.angle_alpha   90.00
_cell.angle_beta   90.00
_cell.angle_gamma   90.00
#
_symmetry.space_group_name_H-M   'P 1'
#
loop_
_entity.id
_entity.type
_entity.pdbx_description
1 polymer ?
#
loop_
_entity_poly.entity_id
_entity_poly.type
_entity_poly.pdbx_seq_one_letter_code
_entity_poly.pdbx_strand_id
1 'polypeptide(L)'
;MGWFCFVTAILALIYHFFFETTVWPATSLQWIGIIGLGLGPVGAAFFFWDYGVKYGNIQLVGTLAYLTPLISTLLLIIFGYAEASFAVIASGLLIVSGSVVASGLWLRLFKTKK
;
A
#
# COMPACT_ATOMS: atom_id res chain seq x y z
N MET A 1 5.34 17.62 -0.15
CA MET A 1 4.29 16.59 -0.28
C MET A 1 3.05 16.91 0.55
N GLY A 2 3.15 17.22 1.85
CA GLY A 2 1.98 17.47 2.71
C GLY A 2 0.97 18.53 2.22
N TRP A 3 1.43 19.63 1.59
CA TRP A 3 0.53 20.65 1.04
C TRP A 3 -0.33 20.14 -0.12
N PHE A 4 0.21 19.26 -0.97
CA PHE A 4 -0.58 18.63 -2.04
C PHE A 4 -1.65 17.72 -1.44
N CYS A 5 -1.30 16.91 -0.44
CA CYS A 5 -2.26 16.06 0.27
C CYS A 5 -3.37 16.88 0.95
N PHE A 6 -3.03 18.06 1.49
CA PHE A 6 -3.99 18.97 2.10
C PHE A 6 -4.96 19.56 1.08
N VAL A 7 -4.46 20.05 -0.06
CA VAL A 7 -5.30 20.56 -1.14
C VAL A 7 -6.21 19.45 -1.68
N THR A 8 -5.70 18.23 -1.87
CA THR A 8 -6.53 17.10 -2.29
C THR A 8 -7.57 16.72 -1.24
N ALA A 9 -7.26 16.83 0.05
CA ALA A 9 -8.22 16.56 1.13
C ALA A 9 -9.35 17.61 1.15
N ILE A 10 -9.03 18.90 0.95
CA ILE A 10 -10.05 19.95 0.81
C ILE A 10 -10.93 19.70 -0.41
N LEU A 11 -10.32 19.41 -1.56
CA LEU A 11 -11.08 19.10 -2.78
C LEU A 11 -11.98 17.88 -2.57
N ALA A 12 -11.45 16.80 -2.00
CA ALA A 12 -12.24 15.61 -1.68
C ALA A 12 -13.41 15.94 -0.75
N LEU A 13 -13.20 16.78 0.28
CA LEU A 13 -14.26 17.23 1.18
C LEU A 13 -15.35 18.04 0.45
N ILE A 14 -14.94 18.95 -0.45
CA ILE A 14 -15.88 19.72 -1.28
C ILE A 14 -16.73 18.76 -2.11
N TYR A 15 -16.11 17.82 -2.83
CA TYR A 15 -16.82 16.85 -3.65
C TYR A 15 -17.73 15.93 -2.83
N HIS A 16 -17.31 15.50 -1.64
CA HIS A 16 -18.13 14.68 -0.75
C HIS A 16 -19.48 15.38 -0.43
N PHE A 17 -19.48 16.68 -0.14
CA PHE A 17 -20.71 17.43 0.14
C PHE A 17 -21.66 17.56 -1.07
N PHE A 18 -21.13 17.52 -2.30
CA PHE A 18 -21.96 17.65 -3.50
C PHE A 18 -22.50 16.30 -4.01
N PHE A 19 -21.78 15.20 -3.81
CA PHE A 19 -22.04 13.94 -4.51
C PHE A 19 -22.31 12.72 -3.62
N GLU A 20 -21.87 12.73 -2.36
CA GLU A 20 -21.91 11.54 -1.50
C GLU A 20 -22.83 11.74 -0.29
N THR A 21 -23.43 10.65 0.18
CA THR A 21 -24.17 10.64 1.44
C THR A 21 -23.19 10.58 2.62
N THR A 22 -23.24 11.58 3.50
CA THR A 22 -22.35 11.61 4.68
C THR A 22 -22.76 10.57 5.71
N VAL A 23 -21.86 9.62 5.99
CA VAL A 23 -22.02 8.63 7.06
C VAL A 23 -21.07 8.97 8.20
N TRP A 24 -21.62 9.27 9.36
CA TRP A 24 -20.82 9.57 10.55
C TRP A 24 -20.47 8.28 11.30
N PRO A 25 -19.27 8.19 11.90
CA PRO A 25 -18.89 7.06 12.73
C PRO A 25 -19.82 6.97 13.95
N ALA A 26 -20.45 5.82 14.12
CA ALA A 26 -21.43 5.58 15.19
C ALA A 26 -20.77 5.28 16.55
N THR A 27 -19.50 4.87 16.56
CA THR A 27 -18.81 4.41 17.78
C THR A 27 -17.44 5.07 17.96
N SER A 28 -17.01 5.22 19.21
CA SER A 28 -15.67 5.75 19.54
C SER A 28 -14.54 4.92 18.93
N LEU A 29 -14.74 3.61 18.76
CA LEU A 29 -13.75 2.73 18.11
C LEU A 29 -13.54 3.07 16.64
N GLN A 30 -14.61 3.44 15.91
CA GLN A 30 -14.49 3.86 14.51
C GLN A 30 -13.76 5.19 14.37
N TRP A 31 -13.96 6.12 15.31
CA TRP A 31 -13.20 7.37 15.37
C TRP A 31 -11.71 7.14 15.60
N ILE A 32 -11.37 6.26 16.55
CA ILE A 32 -9.98 5.84 16.79
C ILE A 32 -9.42 5.19 15.52
N GLY A 33 -10.21 4.38 14.81
CA GLY A 33 -9.84 3.78 13.53
C GLY A 33 -9.52 4.82 12.45
N ILE A 34 -10.34 5.84 12.29
CA ILE A 34 -10.12 6.94 11.32
C ILE A 34 -8.83 7.69 11.63
N ILE A 35 -8.63 8.07 12.91
CA ILE A 35 -7.41 8.74 13.35
C ILE A 35 -6.19 7.84 13.13
N GLY A 36 -6.30 6.55 13.47
CA GLY A 36 -5.25 5.56 13.29
C GLY A 36 -4.87 5.34 11.83
N LEU A 37 -5.85 5.27 10.93
CA LEU A 37 -5.63 5.20 9.47
C LEU A 37 -4.90 6.46 8.98
N GLY A 38 -5.36 7.64 9.41
CA GLY A 38 -4.77 8.92 9.05
C GLY A 38 -3.31 9.08 9.51
N LEU A 39 -3.00 8.70 10.74
CA LEU A 39 -1.64 8.80 11.29
C LEU A 39 -0.71 7.70 10.80
N GLY A 40 -1.21 6.47 10.66
CA GLY A 40 -0.41 5.30 10.31
C GLY A 40 -0.30 5.08 8.80
N PRO A 41 -1.09 4.15 8.23
CA PRO A 41 -0.89 3.69 6.85
C PRO A 41 -1.15 4.76 5.79
N VAL A 42 -1.95 5.79 6.07
CA VAL A 42 -2.14 6.89 5.12
C VAL A 42 -1.07 7.95 5.33
N GLY A 43 -0.93 8.51 6.53
CA GLY A 43 -0.01 9.61 6.82
C GLY A 43 1.47 9.21 6.88
N ALA A 44 1.85 8.32 7.80
CA ALA A 44 3.24 7.89 7.98
C ALA A 44 3.82 7.25 6.71
N ALA A 45 3.01 6.51 5.95
CA ALA A 45 3.46 5.89 4.70
C ALA A 45 3.95 6.93 3.67
N PHE A 46 3.32 8.10 3.57
CA PHE A 46 3.79 9.16 2.67
C PHE A 46 5.17 9.69 3.07
N PHE A 47 5.47 9.79 4.36
CA PHE A 47 6.79 10.22 4.82
C PHE A 47 7.86 9.17 4.50
N PHE A 48 7.58 7.89 4.74
CA PHE A 48 8.49 6.81 4.38
C PHE A 48 8.70 6.71 2.87
N TRP A 49 7.63 6.91 2.09
CA TRP A 49 7.69 6.96 0.64
C TRP A 49 8.56 8.12 0.15
N ASP A 50 8.29 9.34 0.62
CA ASP A 50 9.04 10.56 0.24
C ASP A 50 10.53 10.41 0.57
N TYR A 51 10.86 9.86 1.75
CA TYR A 51 12.24 9.53 2.11
C TYR A 51 12.85 8.47 1.18
N GLY A 52 12.11 7.38 0.92
CA GLY A 52 12.57 6.28 0.07
C GLY A 52 12.85 6.69 -1.37
N VAL A 53 12.02 7.55 -1.97
CA VAL A 53 12.24 8.04 -3.34
C VAL A 53 13.36 9.08 -3.43
N LYS A 54 13.62 9.86 -2.38
CA LYS A 54 14.68 10.89 -2.37
C LYS A 54 16.06 10.35 -2.06
N TYR A 55 16.16 9.39 -1.13
CA TYR A 55 17.45 8.92 -0.59
C TYR A 55 17.72 7.44 -0.87
N GLY A 56 16.72 6.69 -1.35
CA GLY A 56 16.83 5.25 -1.59
C GLY A 56 17.10 4.89 -3.06
N ASN A 57 17.16 3.58 -3.31
CA ASN A 57 17.20 3.03 -4.66
C ASN A 57 15.77 2.97 -5.23
N ILE A 58 15.47 3.81 -6.22
CA ILE A 58 14.13 3.92 -6.78
C ILE A 58 13.62 2.61 -7.41
N GLN A 59 14.49 1.81 -8.01
CA GLN A 59 14.12 0.50 -8.57
C GLN A 59 13.76 -0.51 -7.46
N LEU A 60 14.47 -0.45 -6.32
CA LEU A 60 14.15 -1.28 -5.16
C LEU A 60 12.84 -0.84 -4.50
N VAL A 61 12.62 0.47 -4.34
CA VAL A 61 11.36 0.99 -3.76
C VAL A 61 10.17 0.60 -4.65
N GLY A 62 10.32 0.72 -5.97
CA GLY A 62 9.29 0.29 -6.92
C GLY A 62 8.99 -1.21 -6.86
N THR A 63 10.00 -2.06 -6.65
CA THR A 63 9.79 -3.51 -6.51
C THR A 63 9.19 -3.91 -5.18
N LEU A 64 9.56 -3.21 -4.09
CA LEU A 64 8.95 -3.40 -2.78
C LEU A 64 7.46 -3.00 -2.77
N ALA A 65 7.03 -2.08 -3.63
CA ALA A 65 5.62 -1.69 -3.74
C ALA A 65 4.71 -2.87 -4.16
N TYR A 66 5.24 -3.89 -4.83
CA TYR A 66 4.49 -5.12 -5.15
C TYR A 66 4.18 -5.99 -3.92
N LEU A 67 4.80 -5.72 -2.76
CA LEU A 67 4.40 -6.35 -1.50
C LEU A 67 3.05 -5.84 -1.00
N THR A 68 2.61 -4.63 -1.40
CA THR A 68 1.33 -4.06 -0.96
C THR A 68 0.14 -4.98 -1.23
N PRO A 69 -0.12 -5.46 -2.48
CA PRO A 69 -1.24 -6.38 -2.73
C PRO A 69 -1.08 -7.72 -2.00
N LEU A 70 0.14 -8.23 -1.85
CA LEU A 70 0.41 -9.47 -1.11
C LEU A 70 0.08 -9.33 0.38
N ILE A 71 0.61 -8.31 1.04
CA ILE A 71 0.37 -8.04 2.46
C ILE A 71 -1.12 -7.76 2.69
N SER A 72 -1.77 -6.97 1.83
CA SER A 72 -3.20 -6.70 1.93
C SER A 72 -4.02 -7.99 1.88
N THR A 73 -3.73 -8.88 0.94
CA THR A 73 -4.44 -10.16 0.80
C THR A 73 -4.17 -11.08 2.00
N LEU A 74 -2.93 -11.14 2.49
CA LEU A 74 -2.58 -11.91 3.68
C LEU A 74 -3.31 -11.40 4.93
N LEU A 75 -3.38 -10.08 5.12
CA LEU A 75 -4.13 -9.49 6.23
C LEU A 75 -5.62 -9.85 6.13
N LEU A 76 -6.22 -9.77 4.95
CA LEU A 76 -7.62 -10.16 4.75
C LEU A 76 -7.86 -11.63 5.11
N ILE A 77 -6.96 -12.54 4.72
CA ILE A 77 -7.06 -13.96 5.08
C ILE A 77 -6.93 -14.16 6.59
N ILE A 78 -5.93 -13.53 7.23
CA ILE A 78 -5.67 -13.66 8.67
C ILE A 78 -6.86 -13.16 9.50
N PHE A 79 -7.48 -12.06 9.08
CA PHE A 79 -8.65 -11.49 9.76
C PHE A 79 -9.98 -12.13 9.32
N GLY A 80 -9.96 -13.15 8.46
CA GLY A 80 -11.16 -13.89 8.04
C GLY A 80 -12.06 -13.14 7.04
N TYR A 81 -11.55 -12.08 6.40
CA TYR A 81 -12.25 -11.32 5.36
C TYR A 81 -12.01 -11.86 3.94
N ALA A 82 -11.12 -12.84 3.77
CA ALA A 82 -10.87 -13.51 2.50
C ALA A 82 -10.52 -14.98 2.69
N GLU A 83 -10.87 -15.82 1.72
CA GLU A 83 -10.49 -17.24 1.71
C GLU A 83 -9.15 -17.47 1.00
N ALA A 84 -8.34 -18.36 1.57
CA ALA A 84 -7.10 -18.82 0.96
C ALA A 84 -7.39 -19.81 -0.19
N SER A 85 -7.83 -19.27 -1.33
CA SER A 85 -8.09 -20.07 -2.54
C SER A 85 -6.84 -20.31 -3.36
N PHE A 86 -6.87 -21.32 -4.23
CA PHE A 86 -5.79 -21.59 -5.17
C PHE A 86 -5.47 -20.38 -6.07
N ALA A 87 -6.49 -19.62 -6.47
CA ALA A 87 -6.32 -18.41 -7.26
C ALA A 87 -5.52 -17.33 -6.51
N VAL A 88 -5.76 -17.15 -5.21
CA VAL A 88 -5.02 -16.19 -4.37
C VAL A 88 -3.55 -16.60 -4.24
N ILE A 89 -3.29 -17.89 -4.00
CA ILE A 89 -1.93 -18.42 -3.91
C ILE A 89 -1.19 -18.26 -5.24
N ALA A 90 -1.83 -18.62 -6.36
CA ALA A 90 -1.26 -18.49 -7.69
C ALA A 90 -0.95 -17.02 -8.03
N SER A 91 -1.88 -16.10 -7.70
CA SER A 91 -1.68 -14.66 -7.88
C SER A 91 -0.50 -14.15 -7.06
N GLY A 92 -0.38 -14.60 -5.80
CA GLY A 92 0.75 -14.26 -4.94
C GLY A 92 2.09 -14.71 -5.51
N LEU A 93 2.18 -15.94 -6.03
CA LEU A 93 3.37 -16.46 -6.70
C LEU A 93 3.74 -15.65 -7.94
N LEU A 94 2.75 -15.26 -8.75
CA LEU A 94 2.96 -14.41 -9.92
C LEU A 94 3.52 -13.03 -9.54
N ILE A 95 2.99 -12.40 -8.50
CA ILE A 95 3.48 -11.11 -8.00
C ILE A 95 4.93 -11.23 -7.51
N VAL A 96 5.26 -12.26 -6.71
CA VAL A 96 6.63 -12.49 -6.23
C VAL A 96 7.59 -12.72 -7.39
N SER A 97 7.22 -13.60 -8.33
CA SER A 97 8.07 -13.90 -9.48
C SER A 97 8.32 -12.67 -10.36
N GLY A 98 7.29 -11.87 -10.65
CA GLY A 98 7.41 -10.62 -11.39
C GLY A 98 8.31 -9.60 -10.67
N SER A 99 8.20 -9.50 -9.35
CA SER A 99 9.02 -8.60 -8.53
C SER A 99 10.51 -8.98 -8.55
N VAL A 100 10.81 -10.28 -8.48
CA VAL A 100 12.19 -10.80 -8.58
C VAL A 100 12.80 -10.46 -9.93
N VAL A 101 12.05 -10.64 -11.01
CA VAL A 101 12.48 -10.27 -12.38
C VAL A 101 12.73 -8.76 -12.47
N ALA A 102 11.77 -7.93 -12.01
CA ALA A 102 11.86 -6.48 -12.10
C ALA A 102 13.02 -5.89 -11.27
N SER A 103 13.39 -6.51 -10.15
CA SER A 103 14.51 -6.05 -9.31
C SER A 103 15.89 -6.24 -9.94
N GLY A 104 15.98 -6.99 -11.04
CA GLY A 104 17.25 -7.38 -11.64
C GLY A 104 18.08 -8.32 -10.77
N LEU A 105 17.54 -8.81 -9.64
CA LEU A 105 18.17 -9.81 -8.77
C LEU A 105 18.54 -11.06 -9.56
N TRP A 106 17.67 -11.47 -10.49
CA TRP A 106 17.93 -12.60 -11.38
C TRP A 106 19.24 -12.43 -12.16
N LEU A 107 19.50 -11.26 -12.75
CA LEU A 107 20.75 -10.96 -13.47
C LEU A 107 21.97 -10.98 -12.55
N ARG A 108 21.82 -10.56 -11.28
CA ARG A 108 22.91 -10.62 -10.30
C ARG A 108 23.22 -12.04 -9.85
N LEU A 109 22.21 -12.89 -9.66
CA LEU A 109 22.38 -14.31 -9.29
C LEU A 109 23.13 -15.12 -10.35
N PHE A 110 22.94 -14.80 -11.65
CA PHE A 110 23.71 -15.44 -12.73
C PHE A 110 25.14 -14.90 -12.86
N LYS A 111 25.41 -13.66 -12.44
CA LYS A 111 26.73 -13.02 -12.57
C LYS A 111 27.71 -13.41 -11.47
N THR A 112 27.26 -13.87 -10.31
CA THR A 112 28.13 -14.32 -9.20
C THR A 112 28.70 -15.74 -9.37
N LYS A 113 28.34 -16.44 -10.45
CA LYS A 113 28.82 -17.81 -10.75
C LYS A 113 29.96 -17.89 -11.77
N LYS A 114 30.60 -16.76 -12.12
CA LYS A 114 31.82 -16.75 -12.96
C LYS A 114 33.00 -16.19 -12.19
#